data_AF-A0A1I7YYA8-F1
#
_entry.id   AF-A0A1I7YYA8-F1
#
_cell.length_a   1.000
_cell.length_b   1.000
_cell.length_c   1.000
_cell.angle_alpha   90.00
_cell.angle_beta   90.00
_cell.angle_gamma   90.00
#
_symmetry.space_group_name_H-M   'P 1'
#
loop_
_entity.id
_entity.type
_entity.pdbx_description
1 polymer ?
#
loop_
_entity_poly.entity_id
_entity_poly.type
_entity_poly.pdbx_seq_one_letter_code
_entity_poly.pdbx_strand_id
1 'polypeptide(L)'
;MHPLAETISKHGHNVTIYSQVLTPIGKLRGINTVETVLPGSHDRKNFEDTLNALIWDLEYVPDTLYEAYELGEFFTSNCMEEETFTAVRNHKFDLIICDEMFGNAGFGLALEQNSLFGTKTALFTTTDLFPTYSRMRSLFRNPVTAPNYYSRVDRCYDYSIENFYDRMVTIRDIISEFASVEFLSEYWVRQSVSHFGHYDFHWKDLYSKTEITFSDYPDRYAWPTAISNQMVYTGAYCNGAGQVPEDLQMFMNDTTKKGVIYVAFGSMVNWSGASRETIDAFFSVFSYFQDYNFIFTFKLDGYQVKGKAGSNVKVLSWAPQREILYHERTLLFFTHGGLKSLKEAICSGTPVLVLPFFADQIRNALYMVHLGFAEHVSKKHITVNNLIRQMKKMLLALEKYKEKIIRVRSIFVDRVMNPLEEGAFWTDKMLRSDRRINFVIMGTELTYFTIFNVDVFLVMLLFALLLMF
;
A
#
# COMPACT_ATOMS: atom_id res chain seq x y z
N MET A 1 -7.62 4.83 5.42
CA MET A 1 -8.94 5.44 5.70
C MET A 1 -9.01 6.29 6.97
N HIS A 2 -8.53 5.83 8.14
CA HIS A 2 -8.79 6.51 9.43
C HIS A 2 -8.61 8.04 9.45
N PRO A 3 -7.51 8.65 8.94
CA PRO A 3 -7.36 10.11 8.97
C PRO A 3 -8.41 10.87 8.14
N LEU A 4 -8.85 10.30 7.02
CA LEU A 4 -9.95 10.86 6.23
C LEU A 4 -11.27 10.74 6.99
N ALA A 5 -11.53 9.58 7.58
CA ALA A 5 -12.73 9.35 8.39
C ALA A 5 -12.83 10.33 9.57
N GLU A 6 -11.71 10.57 10.28
CA GLU A 6 -11.63 11.56 11.37
C GLU A 6 -11.99 12.97 10.88
N THR A 7 -11.52 13.35 9.69
CA THR A 7 -11.79 14.66 9.10
C THR A 7 -13.25 14.79 8.65
N ILE A 8 -13.82 13.75 8.05
CA ILE A 8 -15.26 13.68 7.72
C ILE A 8 -16.11 13.80 9.00
N SER A 9 -15.72 13.15 10.10
CA SER A 9 -16.47 13.29 11.36
C SER A 9 -16.38 14.70 11.94
N LYS A 10 -15.24 15.39 11.80
CA LYS A 10 -15.09 16.81 12.17
C LYS A 10 -15.99 17.74 11.35
N HIS A 11 -16.38 17.35 10.13
CA HIS A 11 -17.39 18.06 9.33
C HIS A 11 -18.83 17.83 9.80
N GLY A 12 -19.04 17.10 10.90
CA GLY A 12 -20.34 16.87 11.53
C GLY A 12 -21.04 15.59 11.11
N HIS A 13 -20.37 14.71 10.34
CA HIS A 13 -20.93 13.43 9.94
C HIS A 13 -20.77 12.35 11.01
N ASN A 14 -21.75 11.46 11.10
CA ASN A 14 -21.64 10.25 11.90
C ASN A 14 -20.90 9.17 11.08
N VAL A 15 -19.68 8.84 11.47
CA VAL A 15 -18.81 7.95 10.70
C VAL A 15 -18.57 6.65 11.45
N THR A 16 -18.74 5.54 10.75
CA THR A 16 -18.44 4.19 11.23
C THR A 16 -17.38 3.55 10.34
N ILE A 17 -16.30 3.04 10.94
CA ILE A 17 -15.36 2.15 10.27
C ILE A 17 -15.71 0.73 10.67
N TYR A 18 -16.10 -0.07 9.68
CA TYR A 18 -16.25 -1.51 9.82
C TYR A 18 -14.98 -2.21 9.34
N SER A 19 -14.52 -3.24 10.06
CA SER A 19 -13.34 -4.02 9.67
C SER A 19 -13.53 -5.50 9.97
N GLN A 20 -13.14 -6.34 9.00
CA GLN A 20 -13.02 -7.78 9.16
C GLN A 20 -11.57 -8.10 9.44
N VAL A 21 -11.28 -8.65 10.62
CA VAL A 21 -9.90 -8.76 11.11
C VAL A 21 -9.61 -10.11 11.73
N LEU A 22 -8.36 -10.55 11.62
CA LEU A 22 -7.84 -11.72 12.37
C LEU A 22 -7.41 -11.34 13.79
N THR A 23 -7.12 -10.06 14.02
CA THR A 23 -6.72 -9.51 15.31
C THR A 23 -7.36 -8.14 15.48
N PRO A 24 -7.99 -7.85 16.63
CA PRO A 24 -8.62 -6.55 16.87
C PRO A 24 -7.64 -5.39 16.65
N ILE A 25 -8.09 -4.35 15.94
CA ILE A 25 -7.32 -3.11 15.78
C ILE A 25 -7.61 -2.20 16.98
N GLY A 26 -8.82 -2.30 17.53
CA GLY A 26 -9.27 -1.57 18.70
C GLY A 26 -9.93 -0.24 18.33
N LYS A 27 -10.35 0.52 19.35
CA LYS A 27 -11.11 1.75 19.13
C LYS A 27 -10.25 2.83 18.48
N LEU A 28 -10.73 3.35 17.36
CA LEU A 28 -10.16 4.53 16.73
C LEU A 28 -10.73 5.80 17.38
N ARG A 29 -9.87 6.82 17.55
CA ARG A 29 -10.27 8.06 18.23
C ARG A 29 -11.23 8.85 17.34
N GLY A 30 -12.37 9.25 17.90
CA GLY A 30 -13.31 10.14 17.24
C GLY A 30 -14.17 9.49 16.14
N ILE A 31 -14.14 8.16 16.02
CA ILE A 31 -14.90 7.40 15.00
C ILE A 31 -15.52 6.16 15.64
N ASN A 32 -16.74 5.80 15.23
CA ASN A 32 -17.34 4.55 15.66
C ASN A 32 -16.58 3.39 14.98
N THR A 33 -15.95 2.54 15.78
CA THR A 33 -15.22 1.37 15.26
C THR A 33 -16.03 0.11 15.52
N VAL A 34 -16.27 -0.67 14.48
CA VAL A 34 -16.98 -1.93 14.53
C VAL A 34 -16.10 -2.99 13.88
N GLU A 35 -15.84 -4.08 14.59
CA GLU A 35 -14.93 -5.13 14.13
C GLU A 35 -15.62 -6.49 14.22
N THR A 36 -15.51 -7.26 13.15
CA THR A 36 -15.76 -8.70 13.20
C THR A 36 -14.42 -9.39 13.26
N VAL A 37 -14.17 -10.13 14.34
CA VAL A 37 -12.97 -10.94 14.51
C VAL A 37 -13.28 -12.35 14.07
N LEU A 38 -12.70 -12.79 12.96
CA LEU A 38 -13.05 -14.11 12.44
C LEU A 38 -12.38 -15.23 13.25
N PRO A 39 -13.14 -16.29 13.59
CA PRO A 39 -12.58 -17.49 14.19
C PRO A 39 -11.93 -18.34 13.09
N GLY A 40 -10.62 -18.56 13.18
CA GLY A 40 -9.97 -19.51 12.28
C GLY A 40 -8.52 -19.74 12.66
N SER A 41 -8.18 -20.93 13.14
CA SER A 41 -6.78 -21.33 13.36
C SER A 41 -6.16 -21.97 12.13
N HIS A 42 -6.95 -22.69 11.32
CA HIS A 42 -6.46 -23.41 10.14
C HIS A 42 -6.22 -22.48 8.95
N ASP A 43 -7.23 -21.72 8.52
CA ASP A 43 -7.10 -20.86 7.33
C ASP A 43 -6.25 -19.62 7.59
N ARG A 44 -6.24 -19.14 8.85
CA ARG A 44 -5.25 -18.17 9.32
C ARG A 44 -3.82 -18.69 9.16
N LYS A 45 -3.56 -19.96 9.49
CA LYS A 45 -2.23 -20.54 9.34
C LYS A 45 -1.85 -20.66 7.87
N ASN A 46 -2.76 -21.13 7.01
CA ASN A 46 -2.52 -21.17 5.56
C ASN A 46 -2.21 -19.77 5.00
N PHE A 47 -2.97 -18.74 5.40
CA PHE A 47 -2.71 -17.36 5.01
C PHE A 47 -1.33 -16.87 5.50
N GLU A 48 -1.01 -17.11 6.78
CA GLU A 48 0.28 -16.75 7.36
C GLU A 48 1.44 -17.47 6.64
N ASP A 49 1.27 -18.75 6.28
CA ASP A 49 2.27 -19.55 5.56
C ASP A 49 2.47 -19.03 4.13
N THR A 50 1.40 -18.72 3.38
CA THR A 50 1.49 -18.12 2.04
C THR A 50 2.15 -16.75 2.09
N LEU A 51 1.76 -15.90 3.05
CA LEU A 51 2.37 -14.58 3.23
C LEU A 51 3.85 -14.69 3.59
N ASN A 52 4.23 -15.64 4.44
CA ASN A 52 5.62 -15.90 4.80
C ASN A 52 6.44 -16.30 3.57
N ALA A 53 5.92 -17.24 2.77
CA ALA A 53 6.56 -17.67 1.53
C ALA A 53 6.72 -16.49 0.56
N LEU A 54 5.72 -15.61 0.42
CA LEU A 54 5.82 -14.43 -0.42
C LEU A 54 6.89 -13.44 0.06
N ILE A 55 7.00 -13.25 1.37
CA ILE A 55 7.98 -12.33 1.97
C ILE A 55 9.39 -12.86 1.76
N TRP A 56 9.65 -14.10 2.16
CA TRP A 56 11.01 -14.63 2.27
C TRP A 56 11.50 -15.44 1.07
N ASP A 57 10.63 -16.19 0.40
CA ASP A 57 11.02 -17.25 -0.53
C ASP A 57 10.65 -16.97 -2.00
N LEU A 58 9.48 -16.36 -2.22
CA LEU A 58 8.87 -16.22 -3.55
C LEU A 58 8.98 -14.81 -4.12
N GLU A 59 8.83 -14.71 -5.44
CA GLU A 59 8.61 -13.44 -6.13
C GLU A 59 7.11 -13.16 -6.22
N TYR A 60 6.73 -11.88 -6.15
CA TYR A 60 5.34 -11.48 -6.37
C TYR A 60 5.06 -11.43 -7.86
N VAL A 61 4.03 -12.14 -8.30
CA VAL A 61 3.64 -12.25 -9.72
C VAL A 61 2.16 -11.91 -9.88
N PRO A 62 1.71 -11.47 -11.06
CA PRO A 62 0.33 -11.02 -11.23
C PRO A 62 -0.71 -12.14 -11.07
N ASP A 63 -0.34 -13.36 -11.41
CA ASP A 63 -1.23 -14.53 -11.33
C ASP A 63 -1.63 -14.88 -9.89
N THR A 64 -0.95 -14.38 -8.86
CA THR A 64 -1.34 -14.63 -7.45
C THR A 64 -2.24 -13.55 -6.87
N LEU A 65 -2.57 -12.49 -7.63
CA LEU A 65 -3.41 -11.39 -7.12
C LEU A 65 -4.82 -11.86 -6.73
N TYR A 66 -5.36 -12.89 -7.39
CA TYR A 66 -6.69 -13.43 -7.06
C TYR A 66 -6.75 -14.09 -5.67
N GLU A 67 -5.64 -14.58 -5.12
CA GLU A 67 -5.60 -15.28 -3.82
C GLU A 67 -6.09 -14.37 -2.69
N ALA A 68 -5.83 -13.07 -2.78
CA ALA A 68 -6.33 -12.10 -1.82
C ALA A 68 -7.85 -11.87 -1.95
N TYR A 69 -8.43 -12.07 -3.15
CA TYR A 69 -9.88 -12.04 -3.37
C TYR A 69 -10.57 -13.33 -2.96
N GLU A 70 -9.93 -14.49 -3.13
CA GLU A 70 -10.36 -15.77 -2.56
C GLU A 70 -10.43 -15.67 -1.03
N LEU A 71 -9.39 -15.13 -0.41
CA LEU A 71 -9.38 -14.87 1.01
C LEU A 71 -10.51 -13.90 1.40
N GLY A 72 -10.72 -12.83 0.63
CA GLY A 72 -11.84 -11.90 0.85
C GLY A 72 -13.22 -12.57 0.80
N GLU A 73 -13.41 -13.59 -0.04
CA GLU A 73 -14.62 -14.41 -0.06
C GLU A 73 -14.76 -15.20 1.23
N PHE A 74 -13.69 -15.84 1.69
CA PHE A 74 -13.67 -16.55 2.98
C PHE A 74 -14.04 -15.60 4.13
N PHE A 75 -13.49 -14.38 4.14
CA PHE A 75 -13.86 -13.39 5.16
C PHE A 75 -15.33 -12.99 5.08
N THR A 76 -15.85 -12.85 3.87
CA THR A 76 -17.24 -12.48 3.61
C THR A 76 -18.19 -13.58 4.08
N SER A 77 -17.98 -14.83 3.67
CA SER A 77 -18.86 -15.95 4.00
C SER A 77 -18.95 -16.20 5.51
N ASN A 78 -17.82 -16.11 6.22
CA ASN A 78 -17.78 -16.32 7.67
C ASN A 78 -18.37 -15.15 8.49
N CYS A 79 -18.44 -13.93 7.95
CA CYS A 79 -19.03 -12.81 8.68
C CYS A 79 -20.55 -12.70 8.48
N MET A 80 -21.15 -13.40 7.51
CA MET A 80 -22.56 -13.22 7.16
C MET A 80 -23.52 -13.50 8.32
N GLU A 81 -23.14 -14.42 9.23
CA GLU A 81 -23.94 -14.83 10.38
C GLU A 81 -23.57 -14.08 11.68
N GLU A 82 -22.51 -13.26 11.63
CA GLU A 82 -22.05 -12.52 12.79
C GLU A 82 -23.05 -11.39 13.14
N GLU A 83 -23.48 -11.34 14.40
CA GLU A 83 -24.43 -10.33 14.88
C GLU A 83 -23.92 -8.91 14.61
N THR A 84 -22.63 -8.69 14.82
CA THR A 84 -21.96 -7.41 14.56
C THR A 84 -22.06 -7.00 13.09
N PHE A 85 -21.82 -7.94 12.17
CA PHE A 85 -21.91 -7.64 10.74
C PHE A 85 -23.36 -7.42 10.30
N THR A 86 -24.28 -8.24 10.82
CA THR A 86 -25.73 -8.12 10.56
C THR A 86 -26.26 -6.75 11.00
N ALA A 87 -25.80 -6.25 12.16
CA ALA A 87 -26.16 -4.92 12.64
C ALA A 87 -25.66 -3.81 11.70
N VAL A 88 -24.42 -3.93 11.18
CA VAL A 88 -23.88 -2.98 10.18
C VAL A 88 -24.68 -3.08 8.88
N ARG A 89 -24.92 -4.28 8.36
CA ARG A 89 -25.65 -4.51 7.11
C ARG A 89 -27.06 -3.93 7.13
N ASN A 90 -27.76 -4.05 8.26
CA ASN A 90 -29.12 -3.55 8.45
C ASN A 90 -29.20 -2.04 8.73
N HIS A 91 -28.08 -1.39 9.05
CA HIS A 91 -28.05 0.05 9.23
C HIS A 91 -28.09 0.75 7.87
N LYS A 92 -28.97 1.75 7.71
CA LYS A 92 -29.02 2.56 6.48
C LYS A 92 -27.89 3.59 6.50
N PHE A 93 -27.04 3.57 5.48
CA PHE A 93 -26.01 4.59 5.28
C PHE A 93 -26.35 5.54 4.12
N ASP A 94 -25.92 6.80 4.22
CA ASP A 94 -26.06 7.77 3.11
C ASP A 94 -24.89 7.65 2.10
N LEU A 95 -23.72 7.24 2.58
CA LEU A 95 -22.52 6.98 1.80
C LEU A 95 -21.77 5.78 2.36
N ILE A 96 -21.32 4.90 1.47
CA ILE A 96 -20.37 3.82 1.77
C ILE A 96 -19.07 4.08 1.01
N ILE A 97 -17.96 4.04 1.73
CA ILE A 97 -16.61 4.11 1.16
C ILE A 97 -15.95 2.74 1.33
N CYS A 98 -15.76 2.01 0.24
CA CYS A 98 -15.16 0.68 0.27
C CYS A 98 -13.65 0.75 0.02
N ASP A 99 -12.88 -0.18 0.60
CA ASP A 99 -11.50 -0.37 0.13
C ASP A 99 -11.57 -0.85 -1.32
N GLU A 100 -10.80 -0.20 -2.18
CA GLU A 100 -10.77 -0.50 -3.61
C GLU A 100 -10.18 -1.89 -3.89
N MET A 101 -9.28 -2.35 -3.01
CA MET A 101 -8.67 -3.68 -3.10
C MET A 101 -9.18 -4.57 -1.97
N PHE A 102 -9.50 -5.82 -2.30
CA PHE A 102 -9.89 -6.85 -1.33
C PHE A 102 -11.11 -6.49 -0.46
N GLY A 103 -11.89 -5.48 -0.86
CA GLY A 103 -13.09 -5.01 -0.17
C GLY A 103 -14.34 -5.87 -0.42
N ASN A 104 -14.22 -7.19 -0.57
CA ASN A 104 -15.26 -8.11 -1.05
C ASN A 104 -16.64 -7.89 -0.39
N ALA A 105 -16.72 -8.02 0.93
CA ALA A 105 -17.95 -7.78 1.69
C ALA A 105 -18.42 -6.32 1.59
N GLY A 106 -17.48 -5.37 1.53
CA GLY A 106 -17.77 -3.95 1.32
C GLY A 106 -18.44 -3.69 -0.04
N PHE A 107 -18.01 -4.36 -1.11
CA PHE A 107 -18.64 -4.27 -2.43
C PHE A 107 -20.08 -4.80 -2.38
N GLY A 108 -20.30 -5.97 -1.76
CA GLY A 108 -21.62 -6.55 -1.60
C GLY A 108 -22.57 -5.64 -0.82
N LEU A 109 -22.09 -5.13 0.33
CA LEU A 109 -22.84 -4.19 1.16
C LEU A 109 -23.16 -2.88 0.41
N ALA A 110 -22.19 -2.32 -0.31
CA ALA A 110 -22.41 -1.10 -1.10
C ALA A 110 -23.46 -1.30 -2.20
N LEU A 111 -23.41 -2.43 -2.91
CA LEU A 111 -24.38 -2.76 -3.96
C LEU A 111 -25.79 -2.98 -3.39
N GLU A 112 -25.92 -3.71 -2.28
CA GLU A 112 -27.19 -3.93 -1.60
C GLU A 112 -27.80 -2.62 -1.08
N GLN A 113 -27.03 -1.81 -0.37
CA GLN A 113 -27.47 -0.52 0.17
C GLN A 113 -27.84 0.46 -0.95
N ASN A 114 -27.12 0.45 -2.08
CA ASN A 114 -27.50 1.22 -3.25
C ASN A 114 -28.86 0.79 -3.80
N SER A 115 -29.11 -0.52 -3.93
CA SER A 115 -30.39 -1.06 -4.42
C SER A 115 -31.56 -0.80 -3.48
N LEU A 116 -31.35 -0.92 -2.16
CA LEU A 116 -32.41 -0.77 -1.16
C LEU A 116 -32.73 0.69 -0.84
N PHE A 117 -31.70 1.55 -0.77
CA PHE A 117 -31.84 2.89 -0.18
C PHE A 117 -31.32 4.01 -1.08
N GLY A 118 -30.74 3.70 -2.24
CA GLY A 118 -30.08 4.69 -3.08
C GLY A 118 -28.76 5.21 -2.50
N THR A 119 -28.18 4.51 -1.51
CA THR A 119 -26.93 4.86 -0.84
C THR A 119 -25.82 5.11 -1.84
N LYS A 120 -25.08 6.21 -1.68
CA LYS A 120 -23.97 6.56 -2.56
C LYS A 120 -22.77 5.68 -2.27
N THR A 121 -21.94 5.44 -3.29
CA THR A 121 -20.73 4.62 -3.14
C THR A 121 -19.51 5.39 -3.63
N ALA A 122 -18.45 5.35 -2.82
CA ALA A 122 -17.10 5.74 -3.19
C ALA A 122 -16.14 4.58 -2.94
N LEU A 123 -14.97 4.65 -3.55
CA LEU A 123 -13.86 3.74 -3.29
C LEU A 123 -12.74 4.48 -2.57
N PHE A 124 -11.89 3.75 -1.86
CA PHE A 124 -10.70 4.26 -1.22
C PHE A 124 -9.54 3.31 -1.50
N THR A 125 -8.53 3.79 -2.22
CA THR A 125 -7.33 2.99 -2.50
C THR A 125 -6.21 3.32 -1.51
N THR A 126 -5.58 2.28 -0.97
CA THR A 126 -4.48 2.38 0.01
C THR A 126 -3.10 2.28 -0.64
N THR A 127 -3.06 2.22 -1.97
CA THR A 127 -1.87 2.18 -2.81
C THR A 127 -2.10 3.05 -4.05
N ASP A 128 -1.11 3.11 -4.94
CA ASP A 128 -1.33 3.64 -6.29
C ASP A 128 -2.26 2.67 -7.05
N LEU A 129 -3.03 3.18 -8.01
CA LEU A 129 -3.98 2.30 -8.73
C LEU A 129 -3.22 1.22 -9.51
N PHE A 130 -3.72 -0.01 -9.45
CA PHE A 130 -3.25 -1.09 -10.30
C PHE A 130 -3.62 -0.80 -11.78
N PRO A 131 -2.81 -1.22 -12.75
CA PRO A 131 -3.13 -1.12 -14.17
C PRO A 131 -4.59 -1.45 -14.51
N THR A 132 -5.11 -2.59 -14.04
CA THR A 132 -6.50 -2.98 -14.34
C THR A 132 -7.54 -2.03 -13.74
N TYR A 133 -7.37 -1.59 -12.49
CA TYR A 133 -8.32 -0.66 -11.86
C TYR A 133 -8.23 0.75 -12.45
N SER A 134 -7.02 1.20 -12.78
CA SER A 134 -6.82 2.47 -13.47
C SER A 134 -7.55 2.50 -14.81
N ARG A 135 -7.61 1.38 -15.55
CA ARG A 135 -8.38 1.26 -16.80
C ARG A 135 -9.89 1.44 -16.58
N MET A 136 -10.45 0.89 -15.50
CA MET A 136 -11.87 1.07 -15.16
C MET A 136 -12.25 2.54 -14.89
N ARG A 137 -11.25 3.39 -14.59
CA ARG A 137 -11.41 4.85 -14.44
C ARG A 137 -10.89 5.67 -15.63
N SER A 138 -10.46 5.03 -16.72
CA SER A 138 -9.79 5.70 -17.84
C SER A 138 -8.49 6.43 -17.44
N LEU A 139 -7.81 5.93 -16.41
CA LEU A 139 -6.53 6.44 -15.89
C LEU A 139 -5.35 5.51 -16.22
N PHE A 140 -5.54 4.62 -17.19
CA PHE A 140 -4.53 3.64 -17.58
C PHE A 140 -3.21 4.31 -17.98
N ARG A 141 -2.11 3.81 -17.42
CA ARG A 141 -0.76 4.25 -17.76
C ARG A 141 -0.24 3.47 -18.95
N ASN A 142 0.52 4.13 -19.81
CA ASN A 142 1.30 3.42 -20.80
C ASN A 142 2.26 2.45 -20.05
N PRO A 143 2.18 1.13 -20.31
CA PRO A 143 2.93 0.11 -19.57
C PRO A 143 4.44 0.31 -19.63
N VAL A 144 4.96 1.07 -20.60
CA VAL A 144 6.41 1.26 -20.77
C VAL A 144 6.98 2.48 -20.05
N THR A 145 6.17 3.20 -19.29
CA THR A 145 6.59 4.46 -18.64
C THR A 145 7.03 4.30 -17.19
N ALA A 146 6.80 3.13 -16.60
CA ALA A 146 7.18 2.84 -15.21
C ALA A 146 7.33 1.33 -15.00
N PRO A 147 8.18 0.91 -14.05
CA PRO A 147 8.18 -0.47 -13.56
C PRO A 147 6.82 -0.79 -12.89
N ASN A 148 6.36 -2.02 -13.06
CA ASN A 148 5.11 -2.51 -12.47
C ASN A 148 5.29 -3.01 -11.02
N TYR A 149 4.20 -3.43 -10.39
CA TYR A 149 4.15 -3.98 -9.02
C TYR A 149 4.87 -5.33 -8.86
N TYR A 150 5.19 -5.99 -9.97
CA TYR A 150 5.72 -7.36 -10.03
C TYR A 150 7.19 -7.39 -10.45
N SER A 151 7.81 -6.21 -10.58
CA SER A 151 9.20 -6.09 -10.98
C SER A 151 10.10 -6.83 -10.00
N ARG A 152 10.95 -7.72 -10.50
CA ARG A 152 11.81 -8.55 -9.65
C ARG A 152 12.68 -7.69 -8.73
N VAL A 153 12.69 -8.00 -7.44
CA VAL A 153 13.37 -7.20 -6.40
C VAL A 153 14.86 -6.99 -6.69
N ASP A 154 15.53 -7.94 -7.33
CA ASP A 154 16.95 -7.86 -7.71
C ASP A 154 17.21 -7.05 -9.00
N ARG A 155 16.21 -6.85 -9.86
CA ARG A 155 16.36 -6.12 -11.13
C ARG A 155 15.60 -4.81 -11.18
N CYS A 156 14.67 -4.59 -10.25
CA CYS A 156 13.78 -3.44 -10.30
C CYS A 156 14.55 -2.11 -10.35
N TYR A 157 15.72 -2.02 -9.70
CA TYR A 157 16.57 -0.84 -9.68
C TYR A 157 17.40 -0.64 -10.95
N ASP A 158 17.55 -1.68 -11.78
CA ASP A 158 18.20 -1.63 -13.09
C ASP A 158 17.20 -1.35 -14.22
N TYR A 159 15.91 -1.25 -13.91
CA TYR A 159 14.85 -0.99 -14.88
C TYR A 159 15.14 0.28 -15.67
N SER A 160 15.09 0.19 -16.99
CA SER A 160 15.19 1.33 -17.88
C SER A 160 14.04 1.35 -18.90
N ILE A 161 13.38 2.51 -19.03
CA ILE A 161 12.37 2.73 -20.07
C ILE A 161 12.94 2.63 -21.50
N GLU A 162 14.25 2.76 -21.66
CA GLU A 162 14.94 2.61 -22.94
C GLU A 162 15.18 1.14 -23.28
N ASN A 163 15.24 0.27 -22.26
CA ASN A 163 15.50 -1.15 -22.43
C ASN A 163 14.24 -1.87 -22.93
N PHE A 164 14.34 -2.45 -24.12
CA PHE A 164 13.24 -3.18 -24.74
C PHE A 164 12.78 -4.39 -23.92
N TYR A 165 13.71 -5.15 -23.32
CA TYR A 165 13.35 -6.33 -22.54
C TYR A 165 12.54 -5.97 -21.30
N ASP A 166 12.94 -4.92 -20.57
CA ASP A 166 12.21 -4.43 -19.39
C ASP A 166 10.78 -4.00 -19.73
N ARG A 167 10.63 -3.31 -20.87
CA ARG A 167 9.31 -2.95 -21.41
C ARG A 167 8.47 -4.19 -21.73
N MET A 168 9.05 -5.21 -22.35
CA MET A 168 8.33 -6.45 -22.69
C MET A 168 7.90 -7.24 -21.46
N VAL A 169 8.75 -7.32 -20.42
CA VAL A 169 8.40 -7.91 -19.13
C VAL A 169 7.23 -7.17 -18.50
N THR A 170 7.26 -5.83 -18.54
CA THR A 170 6.19 -5.00 -17.97
C THR A 170 4.85 -5.21 -18.69
N ILE A 171 4.87 -5.27 -20.01
CA ILE A 171 3.67 -5.57 -20.83
C ILE A 171 3.11 -6.95 -20.51
N ARG A 172 3.98 -7.99 -20.47
CA ARG A 172 3.57 -9.36 -20.11
C ARG A 172 2.84 -9.40 -18.77
N ASP A 173 3.41 -8.77 -17.75
CA ASP A 173 2.87 -8.80 -16.40
C ASP A 173 1.54 -8.05 -16.30
N ILE A 174 1.36 -6.95 -17.05
CA ILE A 174 0.07 -6.23 -17.08
C ILE A 174 -1.01 -7.07 -17.79
N ILE A 175 -0.65 -7.82 -18.82
CA ILE A 175 -1.58 -8.75 -19.48
C ILE A 175 -1.97 -9.89 -18.53
N SER A 176 -1.02 -10.42 -17.76
CA SER A 176 -1.26 -11.44 -16.73
C SER A 176 -2.10 -10.89 -15.58
N GLU A 177 -1.83 -9.66 -15.11
CA GLU A 177 -2.66 -8.95 -14.11
C GLU A 177 -4.09 -8.82 -14.60
N PHE A 178 -4.28 -8.38 -15.85
CA PHE A 178 -5.61 -8.27 -16.45
C PHE A 178 -6.37 -9.60 -16.41
N ALA A 179 -5.75 -10.69 -16.84
CA ALA A 179 -6.38 -11.99 -16.84
C ALA A 179 -6.72 -12.45 -15.40
N SER A 180 -5.80 -12.23 -14.47
CA SER A 180 -5.98 -12.54 -13.05
C SER A 180 -7.12 -11.74 -12.42
N VAL A 181 -7.24 -10.44 -12.71
CA VAL A 181 -8.27 -9.57 -12.13
C VAL A 181 -9.64 -9.77 -12.77
N GLU A 182 -9.72 -9.74 -14.10
CA GLU A 182 -11.02 -9.79 -14.80
C GLU A 182 -11.65 -11.18 -14.82
N PHE A 183 -10.87 -12.26 -14.69
CA PHE A 183 -11.41 -13.62 -14.65
C PHE A 183 -11.37 -14.23 -13.25
N LEU A 184 -10.19 -14.36 -12.65
CA LEU A 184 -10.02 -15.10 -11.39
C LEU A 184 -10.52 -14.30 -10.18
N SER A 185 -10.12 -13.04 -10.07
CA SER A 185 -10.54 -12.18 -8.96
C SER A 185 -12.03 -11.83 -9.05
N GLU A 186 -12.54 -11.55 -10.26
CA GLU A 186 -13.96 -11.30 -10.46
C GLU A 186 -14.82 -12.51 -10.06
N TYR A 187 -14.36 -13.74 -10.31
CA TYR A 187 -15.05 -14.95 -9.86
C TYR A 187 -15.24 -14.95 -8.33
N TRP A 188 -14.18 -14.70 -7.57
CA TRP A 188 -14.24 -14.69 -6.10
C TRP A 188 -15.06 -13.53 -5.54
N VAL A 189 -14.96 -12.35 -6.15
CA VAL A 189 -15.82 -11.22 -5.78
C VAL A 189 -17.28 -11.52 -6.08
N ARG A 190 -17.59 -12.18 -7.21
CA ARG A 190 -18.94 -12.62 -7.55
C ARG A 190 -19.51 -13.60 -6.51
N GLN A 191 -18.71 -14.56 -6.04
CA GLN A 191 -19.12 -15.43 -4.93
C GLN A 191 -19.44 -14.59 -3.68
N SER A 192 -18.55 -13.66 -3.33
CA SER A 192 -18.71 -12.80 -2.16
C SER A 192 -19.99 -11.95 -2.21
N VAL A 193 -20.25 -11.28 -3.33
CA VAL A 193 -21.42 -10.41 -3.46
C VAL A 193 -22.74 -11.17 -3.67
N SER A 194 -22.67 -12.45 -4.03
CA SER A 194 -23.85 -13.32 -4.12
C SER A 194 -24.56 -13.52 -2.78
N HIS A 195 -23.82 -13.46 -1.66
CA HIS A 195 -24.39 -13.46 -0.30
C HIS A 195 -25.31 -12.25 -0.02
N PHE A 196 -25.23 -11.22 -0.87
CA PHE A 196 -26.04 -10.01 -0.82
C PHE A 196 -27.11 -9.97 -1.93
N GLY A 197 -27.32 -11.08 -2.64
CA GLY A 197 -28.30 -11.19 -3.72
C GLY A 197 -27.84 -10.65 -5.07
N HIS A 198 -26.54 -10.35 -5.24
CA HIS A 198 -25.97 -9.87 -6.50
C HIS A 198 -25.20 -11.01 -7.20
N TYR A 199 -25.85 -11.73 -8.10
CA TYR A 199 -25.25 -12.90 -8.76
C TYR A 199 -24.47 -12.59 -10.04
N ASP A 200 -24.74 -11.44 -10.66
CA ASP A 200 -24.16 -11.02 -11.95
C ASP A 200 -23.20 -9.85 -11.74
N PHE A 201 -22.09 -10.11 -11.06
CA PHE A 201 -21.09 -9.10 -10.75
C PHE A 201 -20.03 -8.99 -11.84
N HIS A 202 -19.78 -7.75 -12.25
CA HIS A 202 -18.63 -7.33 -13.03
C HIS A 202 -17.95 -6.11 -12.42
N TRP A 203 -16.61 -6.05 -12.49
CA TRP A 203 -15.85 -4.89 -11.99
C TRP A 203 -16.33 -3.58 -12.61
N LYS A 204 -16.60 -3.57 -13.92
CA LYS A 204 -17.10 -2.40 -14.64
C LYS A 204 -18.37 -1.83 -14.02
N ASP A 205 -19.26 -2.69 -13.52
CA ASP A 205 -20.53 -2.26 -12.91
C ASP A 205 -20.31 -1.61 -11.55
N LEU A 206 -19.39 -2.13 -10.74
CA LEU A 206 -18.99 -1.49 -9.48
C LEU A 206 -18.40 -0.10 -9.76
N TYR A 207 -17.42 0.00 -10.66
CA TYR A 207 -16.75 1.26 -10.98
C TYR A 207 -17.71 2.28 -11.58
N SER A 208 -18.64 1.87 -12.45
CA SER A 208 -19.65 2.78 -13.02
C SER A 208 -20.67 3.30 -11.99
N LYS A 209 -20.93 2.53 -10.92
CA LYS A 209 -21.83 2.93 -9.82
C LYS A 209 -21.14 3.82 -8.79
N THR A 210 -19.82 3.74 -8.66
CA THR A 210 -19.03 4.55 -7.71
C THR A 210 -18.74 5.95 -8.24
N GLU A 211 -19.06 7.00 -7.47
CA GLU A 211 -18.94 8.39 -7.92
C GLU A 211 -17.48 8.87 -7.95
N ILE A 212 -16.71 8.53 -6.91
CA ILE A 212 -15.34 9.00 -6.69
C ILE A 212 -14.49 7.86 -6.09
N THR A 213 -13.20 7.86 -6.39
CA THR A 213 -12.17 7.09 -5.69
C THR A 213 -11.26 8.05 -4.91
N PHE A 214 -11.26 7.92 -3.58
CA PHE A 214 -10.26 8.55 -2.73
C PHE A 214 -8.97 7.74 -2.79
N SER A 215 -7.81 8.40 -2.78
CA SER A 215 -6.50 7.74 -2.76
C SER A 215 -5.67 8.21 -1.58
N ASP A 216 -5.11 7.28 -0.80
CA ASP A 216 -4.10 7.61 0.23
C ASP A 216 -2.70 7.77 -0.37
N TYR A 217 -2.55 7.53 -1.67
CA TYR A 217 -1.32 7.77 -2.41
C TYR A 217 -1.12 9.28 -2.62
N PRO A 218 0.11 9.80 -2.55
CA PRO A 218 0.38 11.20 -2.85
C PRO A 218 0.38 11.48 -4.36
N ASP A 219 -0.45 12.41 -4.83
CA ASP A 219 -0.63 12.80 -6.24
C ASP A 219 0.63 13.37 -6.93
N ARG A 220 1.42 14.16 -6.22
CA ARG A 220 2.61 14.83 -6.77
C ARG A 220 3.84 13.94 -6.84
N TYR A 221 3.70 12.71 -6.34
CA TYR A 221 4.80 11.76 -6.18
C TYR A 221 4.52 10.43 -6.86
N ALA A 222 3.54 10.42 -7.76
CA ALA A 222 3.19 9.26 -8.55
C ALA A 222 3.98 9.22 -9.86
N TRP A 223 4.07 8.02 -10.41
CA TRP A 223 4.48 7.82 -11.80
C TRP A 223 3.49 8.51 -12.75
N PRO A 224 3.95 9.03 -13.90
CA PRO A 224 3.10 9.73 -14.85
C PRO A 224 1.81 8.97 -15.12
N THR A 225 0.66 9.64 -14.93
CA THR A 225 -0.65 9.03 -15.11
C THR A 225 -1.65 10.08 -15.58
N ALA A 226 -2.66 9.64 -16.31
CA ALA A 226 -3.84 10.46 -16.53
C ALA A 226 -4.51 10.75 -15.18
N ILE A 227 -5.10 11.94 -15.08
CA ILE A 227 -5.85 12.39 -13.90
C ILE A 227 -7.29 12.69 -14.32
N SER A 228 -8.24 12.47 -13.40
CA SER A 228 -9.64 12.82 -13.60
C SER A 228 -10.27 13.40 -12.35
N ASN A 229 -11.41 14.06 -12.53
CA ASN A 229 -12.22 14.60 -11.44
C ASN A 229 -12.88 13.50 -10.56
N GLN A 230 -12.71 12.23 -10.92
CA GLN A 230 -13.18 11.08 -10.13
C GLN A 230 -12.11 10.57 -9.16
N MET A 231 -10.90 11.15 -9.16
CA MET A 231 -9.84 10.83 -8.21
C MET A 231 -9.63 11.99 -7.24
N VAL A 232 -9.67 11.69 -5.95
CA VAL A 232 -9.39 12.66 -4.89
C VAL A 232 -8.24 12.15 -4.05
N TYR A 233 -7.09 12.83 -4.14
CA TYR A 233 -5.88 12.40 -3.45
C TYR A 233 -5.81 12.99 -2.05
N THR A 234 -5.98 12.11 -1.07
CA THR A 234 -6.02 12.43 0.36
C THR A 234 -4.69 12.14 1.07
N GLY A 235 -3.70 11.62 0.35
CA GLY A 235 -2.47 11.05 0.91
C GLY A 235 -1.40 12.02 1.37
N ALA A 236 -1.37 13.25 0.86
CA ALA A 236 -0.23 14.16 1.00
C ALA A 236 -0.30 15.04 2.27
N TYR A 237 -0.37 14.43 3.45
CA TYR A 237 -0.42 15.12 4.75
C TYR A 237 0.67 14.64 5.70
N CYS A 238 1.09 15.53 6.60
CA CYS A 238 2.01 15.22 7.69
C CYS A 238 1.36 15.50 9.03
N ASN A 239 1.17 14.45 9.82
CA ASN A 239 0.74 14.59 11.20
C ASN A 239 1.96 14.91 12.06
N GLY A 240 1.79 15.81 13.04
CA GLY A 240 2.78 16.00 14.09
C GLY A 240 2.99 14.71 14.90
N ALA A 241 4.14 14.61 15.56
CA ALA A 241 4.45 13.51 16.47
C ALA A 241 4.15 13.87 17.92
N GLY A 242 3.75 12.89 18.72
CA GLY A 242 3.74 13.00 20.17
C GLY A 242 5.15 12.90 20.76
N GLN A 243 5.22 12.69 22.08
CA GLN A 243 6.47 12.36 22.75
C GLN A 243 6.75 10.87 22.70
N VAL A 244 8.03 10.51 22.56
CA VAL A 244 8.50 9.13 22.70
C VAL A 244 8.39 8.73 24.18
N PRO A 245 8.03 7.46 24.52
CA PRO A 245 8.07 6.96 25.89
C PRO A 245 9.41 7.18 26.57
N GLU A 246 9.42 7.45 27.89
CA GLU A 246 10.61 7.88 28.64
C GLU A 246 11.81 6.92 28.49
N ASP A 247 11.56 5.61 28.52
CA ASP A 247 12.58 4.58 28.40
C ASP A 247 13.24 4.52 27.01
N LEU A 248 12.50 4.92 25.97
CA LEU A 248 13.00 5.07 24.61
C LEU A 248 13.67 6.43 24.44
N GLN A 249 13.11 7.48 25.03
CA GLN A 249 13.68 8.82 25.04
C GLN A 249 15.10 8.82 25.63
N MET A 250 15.31 8.15 26.77
CA MET A 250 16.64 8.00 27.38
C MET A 250 17.62 7.27 26.46
N PHE A 251 17.18 6.19 25.81
CA PHE A 251 18.01 5.42 24.88
C PHE A 251 18.39 6.25 23.64
N MET A 252 17.43 6.99 23.08
CA MET A 252 17.67 7.82 21.89
C MET A 252 18.59 9.01 22.19
N ASN A 253 18.47 9.60 23.38
CA ASN A 253 19.24 10.76 23.83
C ASN A 253 20.66 10.44 24.34
N ASP A 254 21.10 9.18 24.28
CA ASP A 254 22.47 8.82 24.60
C ASP A 254 23.47 9.58 23.70
N THR A 255 24.16 10.56 24.29
CA THR A 255 25.13 11.42 23.61
C THR A 255 26.46 10.72 23.31
N THR A 256 26.70 9.54 23.89
CA THR A 256 27.88 8.72 23.54
C THR A 256 27.76 8.08 22.16
N LYS A 257 26.54 8.10 21.60
CA LYS A 257 26.21 7.57 20.28
C LYS A 257 26.10 8.70 19.26
N LYS A 258 26.37 8.38 18.00
CA LYS A 258 26.32 9.31 16.87
C LYS A 258 24.88 9.64 16.44
N GLY A 259 23.93 8.77 16.75
CA GLY A 259 22.50 8.95 16.47
C GLY A 259 21.75 7.62 16.46
N VAL A 260 20.50 7.66 16.02
CA VAL A 260 19.57 6.53 16.01
C VAL A 260 19.29 6.08 14.59
N ILE A 261 19.32 4.76 14.37
CA ILE A 261 18.85 4.09 13.16
C ILE A 261 17.62 3.29 13.55
N TYR A 262 16.48 3.66 12.99
CA TYR A 262 15.23 2.95 13.22
C TYR A 262 15.05 1.86 12.17
N VAL A 263 14.70 0.65 12.57
CA VAL A 263 14.56 -0.52 11.70
C VAL A 263 13.17 -1.12 11.87
N ALA A 264 12.33 -1.03 10.85
CA ALA A 264 10.98 -1.60 10.87
C ALA A 264 10.48 -2.02 9.49
N PHE A 265 10.09 -3.29 9.37
CA PHE A 265 9.67 -3.89 8.10
C PHE A 265 8.15 -4.10 7.96
N GLY A 266 7.36 -3.43 8.81
CA GLY A 266 5.90 -3.50 8.75
C GLY A 266 5.32 -4.67 9.54
N SER A 267 4.00 -4.64 9.76
CA SER A 267 3.28 -5.62 10.58
C SER A 267 3.09 -6.98 9.92
N MET A 268 3.22 -7.04 8.59
CA MET A 268 3.05 -8.26 7.80
C MET A 268 4.31 -9.12 7.77
N VAL A 269 5.48 -8.55 8.10
CA VAL A 269 6.74 -9.31 8.13
C VAL A 269 6.82 -10.12 9.41
N ASN A 270 6.60 -11.42 9.26
CA ASN A 270 6.82 -12.40 10.30
C ASN A 270 8.24 -12.98 10.18
N TRP A 271 9.03 -12.79 11.23
CA TRP A 271 10.42 -13.23 11.27
C TRP A 271 10.59 -14.74 11.44
N SER A 272 9.52 -15.51 11.67
CA SER A 272 9.62 -16.96 11.76
C SER A 272 9.92 -17.62 10.41
N GLY A 273 9.57 -16.94 9.31
CA GLY A 273 9.94 -17.37 7.96
C GLY A 273 11.36 -16.96 7.54
N ALA A 274 12.02 -16.07 8.28
CA ALA A 274 13.37 -15.62 7.94
C ALA A 274 14.41 -16.71 8.26
N SER A 275 15.42 -16.86 7.39
CA SER A 275 16.54 -17.74 7.69
C SER A 275 17.37 -17.25 8.89
N ARG A 276 18.04 -18.16 9.60
CA ARG A 276 18.92 -17.78 10.72
C ARG A 276 20.05 -16.87 10.25
N GLU A 277 20.58 -17.14 9.07
CA GLU A 277 21.63 -16.34 8.42
C GLU A 277 21.16 -14.90 8.18
N THR A 278 19.89 -14.71 7.78
CA THR A 278 19.29 -13.39 7.58
C THR A 278 19.20 -12.64 8.91
N ILE A 279 18.66 -13.29 9.95
CA ILE A 279 18.53 -12.68 11.29
C ILE A 279 19.92 -12.34 11.86
N ASP A 280 20.87 -13.26 11.75
CA ASP A 280 22.25 -13.07 12.20
C ASP A 280 22.97 -11.96 11.43
N ALA A 281 22.65 -11.78 10.15
CA ALA A 281 23.20 -10.68 9.36
C ALA A 281 22.79 -9.32 9.93
N PHE A 282 21.52 -9.13 10.32
CA PHE A 282 21.04 -7.90 10.96
C PHE A 282 21.77 -7.61 12.28
N PHE A 283 21.83 -8.58 13.20
CA PHE A 283 22.52 -8.39 14.49
C PHE A 283 24.03 -8.18 14.34
N SER A 284 24.66 -8.83 13.35
CA SER A 284 26.07 -8.61 13.02
C SER A 284 26.32 -7.18 12.52
N VAL A 285 25.42 -6.65 11.69
CA VAL A 285 25.47 -5.25 11.22
C VAL A 285 25.28 -4.28 12.38
N PHE A 286 24.31 -4.53 13.28
CA PHE A 286 24.10 -3.67 14.45
C PHE A 286 25.32 -3.65 15.39
N SER A 287 25.98 -4.80 15.55
CA SER A 287 27.23 -4.90 16.32
C SER A 287 28.38 -4.16 15.64
N TYR A 288 28.46 -4.23 14.31
CA TYR A 288 29.47 -3.49 13.52
C TYR A 288 29.35 -1.97 13.70
N PHE A 289 28.11 -1.45 13.78
CA PHE A 289 27.82 -0.03 13.97
C PHE A 289 27.59 0.33 15.45
N GLN A 290 28.46 -0.14 16.36
CA GLN A 290 28.35 0.10 17.81
C GLN A 290 28.28 1.58 18.24
N ASP A 291 28.75 2.50 17.39
CA ASP A 291 28.68 3.95 17.60
C ASP A 291 27.25 4.51 17.42
N TYR A 292 26.32 3.73 16.90
CA TYR A 292 24.93 4.12 16.63
C TYR A 292 23.96 3.28 17.46
N ASN A 293 22.85 3.89 17.86
CA ASN A 293 21.75 3.18 18.49
C ASN A 293 20.78 2.64 17.44
N PHE A 294 20.41 1.37 17.56
CA PHE A 294 19.40 0.73 16.74
C PHE A 294 18.13 0.52 17.55
N ILE A 295 17.00 0.98 17.02
CA ILE A 295 15.68 0.56 17.50
C ILE A 295 15.11 -0.37 16.44
N PHE A 296 14.94 -1.64 16.79
CA PHE A 296 14.54 -2.68 15.85
C PHE A 296 13.19 -3.28 16.25
N THR A 297 12.18 -3.09 15.40
CA THR A 297 10.90 -3.78 15.57
C THR A 297 11.03 -5.20 15.05
N PHE A 298 11.07 -6.16 15.97
CA PHE A 298 11.28 -7.56 15.69
C PHE A 298 10.40 -8.38 16.62
N LYS A 299 9.60 -9.26 16.01
CA LYS A 299 8.77 -10.22 16.73
C LYS A 299 9.07 -11.61 16.19
N LEU A 300 9.60 -12.46 17.06
CA LEU A 300 9.76 -13.88 16.81
C LEU A 300 9.54 -14.63 18.12
N ASP A 301 8.42 -15.34 18.21
CA ASP A 301 8.03 -16.01 19.45
C ASP A 301 9.06 -17.12 19.78
N GLY A 302 9.49 -17.17 21.04
CA GLY A 302 10.48 -18.15 21.53
C GLY A 302 11.94 -17.88 21.12
N TYR A 303 12.22 -16.88 20.28
CA TYR A 303 13.59 -16.53 19.93
C TYR A 303 14.26 -15.67 21.00
N GLN A 304 15.33 -16.20 21.61
CA GLN A 304 16.13 -15.42 22.54
C GLN A 304 17.07 -14.48 21.78
N VAL A 305 16.69 -13.21 21.74
CA VAL A 305 17.58 -12.09 21.36
C VAL A 305 18.72 -11.92 22.37
N LYS A 306 18.57 -12.49 23.58
CA LYS A 306 19.51 -12.39 24.70
C LYS A 306 20.89 -12.95 24.28
N GLY A 307 21.89 -12.07 24.27
CA GLY A 307 23.26 -12.39 23.84
C GLY A 307 23.60 -12.03 22.39
N LYS A 308 22.60 -11.71 21.54
CA LYS A 308 22.82 -11.21 20.16
C LYS A 308 22.69 -9.69 20.05
N ALA A 309 21.83 -9.07 20.86
CA ALA A 309 21.72 -7.62 20.93
C ALA A 309 22.78 -7.02 21.87
N GLY A 310 23.65 -6.16 21.33
CA GLY A 310 24.54 -5.32 22.12
C GLY A 310 23.79 -4.21 22.86
N SER A 311 24.48 -3.47 23.73
CA SER A 311 23.90 -2.33 24.48
C SER A 311 23.40 -1.20 23.57
N ASN A 312 23.84 -1.15 22.32
CA ASN A 312 23.41 -0.21 21.31
C ASN A 312 22.15 -0.65 20.54
N VAL A 313 21.51 -1.77 20.91
CA VAL A 313 20.33 -2.30 20.19
C VAL A 313 19.16 -2.45 21.15
N LYS A 314 18.06 -1.77 20.87
CA LYS A 314 16.78 -1.94 21.55
C LYS A 314 15.79 -2.66 20.63
N VAL A 315 15.39 -3.87 21.04
CA VAL A 315 14.46 -4.70 20.28
C VAL A 315 13.07 -4.61 20.88
N LEU A 316 12.07 -4.32 20.04
CA LEU A 316 10.69 -4.09 20.44
C LEU A 316 9.74 -4.91 19.58
N SER A 317 8.64 -5.42 20.14
CA SER A 317 7.56 -6.03 19.36
C SER A 317 6.69 -4.98 18.65
N TRP A 318 6.61 -3.78 19.21
CA TRP A 318 5.92 -2.61 18.66
C TRP A 318 6.67 -1.35 19.08
N ALA A 319 6.71 -0.34 18.21
CA ALA A 319 7.36 0.93 18.48
C ALA A 319 6.51 2.11 18.00
N PRO A 320 6.56 3.26 18.68
CA PRO A 320 5.91 4.50 18.22
C PRO A 320 6.68 5.08 17.03
N GLN A 321 6.51 4.47 15.86
CA GLN A 321 7.29 4.72 14.64
C GLN A 321 7.35 6.21 14.29
N ARG A 322 6.20 6.89 14.27
CA ARG A 322 6.14 8.32 13.96
C ARG A 322 6.97 9.14 14.95
N GLU A 323 6.81 8.91 16.25
CA GLU A 323 7.55 9.64 17.29
C GLU A 323 9.07 9.39 17.20
N ILE A 324 9.49 8.16 16.91
CA ILE A 324 10.90 7.83 16.68
C ILE A 324 11.43 8.56 15.45
N LEU A 325 10.70 8.56 14.34
CA LEU A 325 11.14 9.21 13.10
C LEU A 325 11.24 10.73 13.23
N TYR A 326 10.35 11.36 13.98
CA TYR A 326 10.39 12.81 14.24
C TYR A 326 11.45 13.23 15.27
N HIS A 327 12.05 12.26 15.97
CA HIS A 327 13.07 12.55 16.96
C HIS A 327 14.36 13.07 16.30
N GLU A 328 14.92 14.17 16.80
CA GLU A 328 16.06 14.88 16.20
C GLU A 328 17.33 14.01 16.02
N ARG A 329 17.49 12.99 16.87
CA ARG A 329 18.63 12.06 16.82
C ARG A 329 18.45 10.93 15.81
N THR A 330 17.29 10.80 15.18
CA THR A 330 17.05 9.76 14.15
C THR A 330 17.71 10.18 12.84
N LEU A 331 18.64 9.34 12.38
CA LEU A 331 19.45 9.61 11.20
C LEU A 331 18.95 8.86 9.97
N LEU A 332 18.53 7.61 10.15
CA LEU A 332 18.14 6.72 9.06
C LEU A 332 16.95 5.87 9.47
N PHE A 333 16.06 5.63 8.50
CA PHE A 333 14.99 4.66 8.60
C PHE A 333 15.27 3.48 7.68
N PHE A 334 15.49 2.30 8.25
CA PHE A 334 15.59 1.05 7.50
C PHE A 334 14.21 0.38 7.45
N THR A 335 13.57 0.39 6.29
CA THR A 335 12.19 -0.09 6.13
C THR A 335 11.97 -0.97 4.91
N HIS A 336 10.85 -1.67 4.90
CA HIS A 336 10.32 -2.39 3.74
C HIS A 336 9.81 -1.47 2.63
N GLY A 337 9.48 -0.21 2.95
CA GLY A 337 9.05 0.76 1.94
C GLY A 337 7.56 0.72 1.59
N GLY A 338 6.70 0.19 2.47
CA GLY A 338 5.25 0.34 2.31
C GLY A 338 4.81 1.82 2.34
N LEU A 339 3.66 2.13 1.72
CA LEU A 339 3.21 3.51 1.50
C LEU A 339 3.19 4.38 2.77
N LYS A 340 2.73 3.85 3.90
CA LYS A 340 2.72 4.60 5.18
C LYS A 340 4.13 4.93 5.67
N SER A 341 5.05 3.98 5.56
CA SER A 341 6.46 4.18 5.94
C SER A 341 7.14 5.22 5.04
N LEU A 342 6.85 5.19 3.73
CA LEU A 342 7.29 6.22 2.78
C LEU A 342 6.80 7.62 3.21
N LYS A 343 5.49 7.77 3.49
CA LYS A 343 4.90 9.05 3.90
C LYS A 343 5.52 9.56 5.21
N GLU A 344 5.69 8.71 6.20
CA GLU A 344 6.27 9.09 7.49
C GLU A 344 7.77 9.44 7.37
N ALA A 345 8.51 8.78 6.48
CA ALA A 345 9.88 9.16 6.15
C ALA A 345 9.94 10.57 5.54
N ILE A 346 9.09 10.84 4.53
CA ILE A 346 9.00 12.17 3.91
C ILE A 346 8.63 13.23 4.96
N CYS A 347 7.61 12.97 5.78
CA CYS A 347 7.13 13.92 6.77
C CYS A 347 8.14 14.21 7.89
N SER A 348 8.87 13.21 8.36
CA SER A 348 9.95 13.40 9.33
C SER A 348 11.22 14.00 8.72
N GLY A 349 11.40 13.88 7.41
CA GLY A 349 12.66 14.24 6.73
C GLY A 349 13.78 13.24 7.02
N THR A 350 13.44 11.97 7.30
CA THR A 350 14.41 10.91 7.61
C THR A 350 14.78 10.13 6.34
N PRO A 351 16.05 10.13 5.91
CA PRO A 351 16.49 9.31 4.79
C PRO A 351 16.29 7.81 4.99
N VAL A 352 16.15 7.07 3.89
CA VAL A 352 15.65 5.69 3.92
C VAL A 352 16.66 4.68 3.36
N LEU A 353 16.94 3.62 4.11
CA LEU A 353 17.44 2.38 3.52
C LEU A 353 16.23 1.48 3.28
N VAL A 354 15.98 1.06 2.04
CA VAL A 354 14.77 0.30 1.70
C VAL A 354 15.09 -1.14 1.31
N LEU A 355 14.37 -2.11 1.87
CA LEU A 355 14.42 -3.53 1.52
C LEU A 355 13.00 -4.00 1.20
N PRO A 356 12.54 -3.83 -0.05
CA PRO A 356 11.18 -4.21 -0.41
C PRO A 356 11.05 -5.73 -0.51
N PHE A 357 9.92 -6.26 -0.05
CA PHE A 357 9.62 -7.69 -0.09
C PHE A 357 8.72 -8.07 -1.27
N PHE A 358 7.64 -7.33 -1.50
CA PHE A 358 6.62 -7.63 -2.52
C PHE A 358 5.73 -6.41 -2.86
N ALA A 359 4.92 -6.54 -3.91
CA ALA A 359 3.87 -5.59 -4.31
C ALA A 359 4.35 -4.12 -4.45
N ASP A 360 3.57 -3.17 -3.92
CA ASP A 360 3.79 -1.72 -4.04
C ASP A 360 5.12 -1.25 -3.43
N GLN A 361 5.65 -2.00 -2.46
CA GLN A 361 6.92 -1.70 -1.80
C GLN A 361 8.06 -1.53 -2.82
N ILE A 362 8.05 -2.32 -3.89
CA ILE A 362 9.08 -2.27 -4.93
C ILE A 362 9.00 -0.93 -5.69
N ARG A 363 7.81 -0.52 -6.12
CA ARG A 363 7.62 0.78 -6.81
C ARG A 363 7.92 1.95 -5.88
N ASN A 364 7.51 1.88 -4.62
CA ASN A 364 7.82 2.89 -3.61
C ASN A 364 9.34 3.00 -3.40
N ALA A 365 10.05 1.87 -3.31
CA ALA A 365 11.50 1.83 -3.16
C ALA A 365 12.23 2.48 -4.34
N LEU A 366 11.84 2.14 -5.58
CA LEU A 366 12.38 2.76 -6.78
C LEU A 366 12.18 4.27 -6.79
N TYR A 367 10.99 4.68 -6.38
CA TYR A 367 10.64 6.08 -6.31
C TYR A 367 11.51 6.84 -5.30
N MET A 368 11.71 6.29 -4.10
CA MET A 368 12.60 6.87 -3.07
C MET A 368 14.06 6.99 -3.56
N VAL A 369 14.56 5.95 -4.23
CA VAL A 369 15.94 5.93 -4.79
C VAL A 369 16.06 6.96 -5.91
N HIS A 370 15.08 7.04 -6.81
CA HIS A 370 15.06 8.01 -7.91
C HIS A 370 15.07 9.46 -7.39
N LEU A 371 14.31 9.76 -6.34
CA LEU A 371 14.32 11.08 -5.70
C LEU A 371 15.61 11.37 -4.89
N GLY A 372 16.45 10.37 -4.71
CA GLY A 372 17.80 10.51 -4.16
C GLY A 372 17.87 10.63 -2.64
N PHE A 373 16.81 10.28 -1.92
CA PHE A 373 16.82 10.24 -0.45
C PHE A 373 16.90 8.82 0.12
N ALA A 374 17.06 7.81 -0.74
CA ALA A 374 17.18 6.43 -0.32
C ALA A 374 18.26 5.65 -1.05
N GLU A 375 18.71 4.59 -0.39
CA GLU A 375 19.44 3.47 -0.99
C GLU A 375 18.63 2.20 -0.78
N HIS A 376 18.91 1.16 -1.57
CA HIS A 376 18.16 -0.08 -1.50
C HIS A 376 19.02 -1.30 -1.11
N VAL A 377 18.33 -2.36 -0.69
CA VAL A 377 18.85 -3.70 -0.47
C VAL A 377 17.88 -4.69 -1.11
N SER A 378 18.39 -5.58 -1.96
CA SER A 378 17.58 -6.67 -2.50
C SER A 378 17.35 -7.75 -1.44
N LYS A 379 16.10 -8.24 -1.31
CA LYS A 379 15.77 -9.35 -0.40
C LYS A 379 16.54 -10.64 -0.70
N LYS A 380 17.03 -10.82 -1.94
CA LYS A 380 17.91 -11.94 -2.34
C LYS A 380 19.36 -11.79 -1.86
N HIS A 381 19.76 -10.60 -1.40
CA HIS A 381 21.14 -10.25 -1.06
C HIS A 381 21.26 -9.62 0.34
N ILE A 382 20.56 -10.21 1.32
CA ILE A 382 20.64 -9.82 2.73
C ILE A 382 21.89 -10.44 3.35
N THR A 383 23.05 -9.83 3.08
CA THR A 383 24.34 -10.26 3.65
C THR A 383 24.94 -9.14 4.50
N VAL A 384 25.75 -9.52 5.50
CA VAL A 384 26.46 -8.58 6.38
C VAL A 384 27.21 -7.52 5.57
N ASN A 385 28.01 -7.96 4.58
CA ASN A 385 28.80 -7.07 3.75
C ASN A 385 27.94 -6.09 2.95
N ASN A 386 26.82 -6.55 2.39
CA ASN A 386 25.94 -5.70 1.61
C ASN A 386 25.24 -4.66 2.49
N LEU A 387 24.68 -5.08 3.62
CA LEU A 387 24.02 -4.20 4.58
C LEU A 387 25.00 -3.15 5.14
N ILE A 388 26.22 -3.55 5.53
CA ILE A 388 27.26 -2.61 5.98
C ILE A 388 27.59 -1.60 4.88
N ARG A 389 27.79 -2.05 3.65
CA ARG A 389 28.13 -1.18 2.51
C ARG A 389 27.05 -0.13 2.27
N GLN A 390 25.79 -0.54 2.17
CA GLN A 390 24.68 0.38 1.88
C GLN A 390 24.45 1.36 3.03
N MET A 391 24.47 0.88 4.29
CA MET A 391 24.30 1.75 5.46
C MET A 391 25.47 2.73 5.62
N LYS A 392 26.73 2.29 5.42
CA LYS A 392 27.90 3.19 5.40
C LYS A 392 27.78 4.26 4.33
N LYS A 393 27.40 3.87 3.11
CA LYS A 393 27.21 4.81 1.98
C LYS A 393 26.27 5.94 2.38
N MET A 394 25.14 5.61 3.00
CA MET A 394 24.17 6.60 3.46
C MET A 394 24.71 7.44 4.62
N LEU A 395 25.29 6.83 5.65
CA LEU A 395 25.82 7.53 6.82
C LEU A 395 26.95 8.51 6.46
N LEU A 396 27.83 8.16 5.52
CA LEU A 396 28.93 9.02 5.07
C LEU A 396 28.47 10.23 4.25
N ALA A 397 27.31 10.13 3.58
CA ALA A 397 26.73 11.19 2.76
C ALA A 397 25.37 11.65 3.30
N LEU A 398 25.16 11.56 4.61
CA LEU A 398 23.85 11.74 5.25
C LEU A 398 23.19 13.08 4.89
N GLU A 399 23.96 14.17 4.92
CA GLU A 399 23.46 15.52 4.62
C GLU A 399 22.89 15.61 3.19
N LYS A 400 23.51 14.94 2.20
CA LYS A 400 22.99 14.88 0.84
C LYS A 400 21.61 14.24 0.79
N TYR A 401 21.40 13.13 1.50
CA TYR A 401 20.09 12.46 1.52
C TYR A 401 19.05 13.28 2.30
N LYS A 402 19.46 13.95 3.40
CA LYS A 402 18.62 14.85 4.18
C LYS A 402 18.15 16.06 3.36
N GLU A 403 19.04 16.71 2.64
CA GLU A 403 18.69 17.81 1.73
C GLU A 403 17.65 17.37 0.68
N LYS A 404 17.82 16.17 0.10
CA LYS A 404 16.89 15.63 -0.88
C LYS A 404 15.51 15.38 -0.27
N ILE A 405 15.42 14.72 0.89
CA ILE A 405 14.12 14.44 1.50
C ILE A 405 13.43 15.69 2.06
N ILE A 406 14.17 16.68 2.55
CA ILE A 406 13.60 17.97 2.98
C ILE A 406 13.01 18.70 1.78
N ARG A 407 13.71 18.71 0.63
CA ARG A 407 13.17 19.26 -0.61
C ARG A 407 11.90 18.51 -1.06
N VAL A 408 11.94 17.17 -1.04
CA VAL A 408 10.77 16.33 -1.35
C VAL A 408 9.60 16.67 -0.42
N ARG A 409 9.85 16.76 0.90
CA ARG A 409 8.83 17.15 1.89
C ARG A 409 8.22 18.51 1.61
N SER A 410 9.02 19.49 1.20
CA SER A 410 8.52 20.84 0.92
C SER A 410 7.45 20.83 -0.17
N ILE A 411 7.66 20.10 -1.27
CA ILE A 411 6.69 19.96 -2.36
C ILE A 411 5.48 19.10 -1.93
N PHE A 412 5.67 18.23 -0.92
CA PHE A 412 4.68 17.22 -0.49
C PHE A 412 3.55 17.88 0.27
N VAL A 413 3.91 18.82 1.14
CA VAL A 413 2.96 19.58 1.95
C VAL A 413 2.47 20.86 1.26
N ASP A 414 3.08 21.29 0.16
CA ASP A 414 2.80 22.57 -0.53
C ASP A 414 1.49 22.57 -1.34
N ARG A 415 0.36 22.27 -0.69
CA ARG A 415 -0.95 22.19 -1.36
C ARG A 415 -1.78 23.43 -1.13
N VAL A 416 -2.66 23.72 -2.09
CA VAL A 416 -3.67 24.80 -1.98
C VAL A 416 -4.62 24.52 -0.80
N MET A 417 -4.95 23.26 -0.56
CA MET A 417 -5.81 22.80 0.52
C MET A 417 -5.20 21.55 1.16
N ASN A 418 -5.41 21.38 2.47
CA ASN A 418 -5.08 20.14 3.15
C ASN A 418 -5.84 18.98 2.45
N PRO A 419 -5.17 17.89 2.08
CA PRO A 419 -5.78 16.85 1.25
C PRO A 419 -6.86 16.04 2.00
N LEU A 420 -6.84 16.01 3.34
CA LEU A 420 -7.91 15.43 4.14
C LEU A 420 -9.16 16.32 4.14
N GLU A 421 -8.97 17.64 4.22
CA GLU A 421 -10.06 18.63 4.09
C GLU A 421 -10.66 18.63 2.69
N GLU A 422 -9.82 18.49 1.65
CA GLU A 422 -10.26 18.27 0.27
C GLU A 422 -11.11 16.99 0.17
N GLY A 423 -10.66 15.89 0.77
CA GLY A 423 -11.41 14.64 0.86
C GLY A 423 -12.78 14.82 1.52
N ALA A 424 -12.82 15.47 2.68
CA ALA A 424 -14.07 15.74 3.40
C ALA A 424 -15.01 16.68 2.61
N PHE A 425 -14.47 17.69 1.93
CA PHE A 425 -15.25 18.53 1.03
C PHE A 425 -15.92 17.72 -0.10
N TRP A 426 -15.19 16.76 -0.69
CA TRP A 426 -15.76 15.87 -1.72
C TRP A 426 -16.82 14.93 -1.14
N THR A 427 -16.64 14.45 0.09
CA THR A 427 -17.67 13.72 0.83
C THR A 427 -18.94 14.58 1.01
N ASP A 428 -18.80 15.82 1.48
CA ASP A 428 -19.93 16.76 1.62
C ASP A 428 -20.63 17.00 0.28
N LYS A 429 -19.85 17.16 -0.79
CA LYS A 429 -20.37 17.37 -2.13
C LYS A 429 -21.18 16.17 -2.63
N MET A 430 -20.72 14.95 -2.37
CA MET A 430 -21.47 13.73 -2.70
C MET A 430 -22.80 13.69 -1.94
N LEU A 431 -22.77 13.95 -0.64
CA LEU A 431 -23.96 13.90 0.23
C LEU A 431 -24.98 15.01 -0.07
N ARG A 432 -24.54 16.20 -0.47
CA ARG A 432 -25.44 17.32 -0.85
C ARG A 432 -26.13 17.14 -2.21
N SER A 433 -25.59 16.30 -3.08
CA SER A 433 -26.05 16.20 -4.48
C SER A 433 -27.10 15.12 -4.66
N ASP A 434 -28.31 15.51 -5.04
CA ASP A 434 -29.39 14.56 -5.40
C ASP A 434 -29.04 13.71 -6.64
N ARG A 435 -28.16 14.23 -7.50
CA ARG A 435 -27.63 13.50 -8.66
C ARG A 435 -26.27 12.89 -8.33
N ARG A 436 -25.96 11.74 -8.91
CA ARG A 436 -24.62 11.16 -8.84
C ARG A 436 -23.61 12.09 -9.51
N ILE A 437 -22.48 12.31 -8.87
CA ILE A 437 -21.32 13.00 -9.47
C ILE A 437 -20.62 11.97 -10.36
N ASN A 438 -21.10 11.79 -11.59
CA ASN A 438 -20.51 10.86 -12.53
C ASN A 438 -20.01 11.59 -13.78
N PHE A 439 -18.69 11.59 -13.97
CA PHE A 439 -18.04 12.03 -15.19
C PHE A 439 -17.54 10.78 -15.92
N VAL A 440 -18.40 10.15 -16.70
CA VAL A 440 -18.01 8.99 -17.50
C VAL A 440 -17.08 9.45 -18.61
N ILE A 441 -15.82 9.04 -18.53
CA ILE A 441 -14.80 9.31 -19.55
C ILE A 441 -14.93 8.22 -20.60
N MET A 442 -14.97 8.57 -21.89
CA MET A 442 -15.13 7.59 -22.98
C MET A 442 -14.07 6.47 -22.96
N GLY A 443 -12.89 6.74 -22.41
CA GLY A 443 -11.84 5.74 -22.25
C GLY A 443 -12.19 4.55 -21.35
N THR A 444 -13.23 4.65 -20.51
CA THR A 444 -13.70 3.51 -19.69
C THR A 444 -14.31 2.39 -20.54
N GLU A 445 -14.73 2.71 -21.77
CA GLU A 445 -15.31 1.75 -22.72
C GLU A 445 -14.25 1.04 -23.59
N LEU A 446 -12.99 1.47 -23.52
CA LEU A 446 -11.92 0.88 -24.32
C LEU A 446 -11.56 -0.52 -23.81
N THR A 447 -11.40 -1.43 -24.76
CA THR A 447 -10.82 -2.76 -24.51
C THR A 447 -9.30 -2.67 -24.47
N TYR A 448 -8.64 -3.66 -23.89
CA TYR A 448 -7.17 -3.72 -23.91
C TYR A 448 -6.60 -3.84 -25.32
N PHE A 449 -7.34 -4.48 -26.23
CA PHE A 449 -6.99 -4.56 -27.64
C PHE A 449 -6.79 -3.17 -28.26
N THR A 450 -7.69 -2.23 -27.94
CA THR A 450 -7.60 -0.84 -28.39
C THR A 450 -6.60 -0.02 -27.56
N ILE A 451 -6.53 -0.22 -26.24
CA ILE A 451 -5.57 0.49 -25.37
C ILE A 451 -4.12 0.24 -25.81
N PHE A 452 -3.79 -1.01 -26.18
CA PHE A 452 -2.48 -1.37 -26.70
C PHE A 452 -2.33 -1.15 -28.21
N ASN A 453 -3.32 -0.56 -28.88
CA ASN A 453 -3.36 -0.29 -30.33
C ASN A 453 -3.12 -1.54 -31.20
N VAL A 454 -3.52 -2.72 -30.72
CA VAL A 454 -3.30 -3.99 -31.42
C VAL A 454 -4.08 -4.01 -32.74
N ASP A 455 -5.30 -3.45 -32.75
CA ASP A 455 -6.08 -3.18 -33.97
C ASP A 455 -5.28 -2.40 -35.02
N VAL A 456 -4.68 -1.29 -34.63
CA VAL A 456 -3.89 -0.43 -35.53
C VAL A 456 -2.66 -1.18 -36.07
N PHE A 457 -1.93 -1.91 -35.21
CA PHE A 457 -0.77 -2.69 -35.64
C PHE A 457 -1.14 -3.81 -36.63
N LEU A 458 -2.29 -4.47 -36.44
CA LEU A 458 -2.78 -5.48 -37.38
C LEU A 458 -3.14 -4.89 -38.73
N VAL A 459 -3.79 -3.71 -38.78
CA VAL A 459 -4.08 -3.01 -40.04
C VAL A 459 -2.79 -2.61 -40.77
N MET A 460 -1.79 -2.09 -40.04
CA MET A 460 -0.49 -1.75 -40.63
C MET A 460 0.24 -2.99 -41.16
N LEU A 461 0.20 -4.11 -40.43
CA LEU A 461 0.78 -5.38 -40.87
C LEU A 461 0.10 -5.89 -42.14
N LEU A 462 -1.24 -5.88 -42.19
CA LEU A 462 -1.99 -6.27 -43.38
C LEU A 462 -1.65 -5.40 -44.58
N PHE A 463 -1.53 -4.08 -44.40
CA PHE A 463 -1.12 -3.16 -45.45
C PHE A 463 0.31 -3.45 -45.94
N ALA A 464 1.26 -3.71 -45.03
CA ALA A 464 2.62 -4.09 -45.39
C ALA A 464 2.67 -5.43 -46.15
N LEU A 465 1.86 -6.42 -45.74
CA LEU A 465 1.72 -7.69 -46.46
C LEU A 465 1.17 -7.47 -47.87
N LEU A 466 0.15 -6.63 -48.03
CA LEU A 466 -0.44 -6.29 -49.34
C LEU A 466 0.54 -5.57 -50.28
N LEU A 467 1.51 -4.82 -49.77
CA LEU A 467 2.54 -4.18 -50.59
C LEU A 467 3.65 -5.14 -51.06
N MET A 468 3.76 -6.33 -50.46
CA MET A 468 4.75 -7.34 -50.85
C MET A 468 4.26 -8.27 -51.98
N PHE A 469 2.96 -8.27 -52.26
CA PHE A 469 2.33 -9.02 -53.35
C PHE A 469 1.90 -8.06 -54.46
#